data_AF-A0A813GMW2-F1
#
_entry.id   AF-A0A813GMW2-F1
#
_cell.length_a   1.000
_cell.length_b   1.000
_cell.length_c   1.000
_cell.angle_alpha   90.00
_cell.angle_beta   90.00
_cell.angle_gamma   90.00
#
_symmetry.space_group_name_H-M   'P 1'
#
loop_
_entity.id
_entity.type
_entity.pdbx_description
1 polymer ?
#
loop_
_entity_poly.entity_id
_entity_poly.type
_entity_poly.pdbx_seq_one_letter_code
_entity_poly.pdbx_strand_id
1 'polypeptide(L)'
;VCSAASKYLDLQVNQPLVPITRIKRTKVSSQGCMTEIHSLRQKLTRMKRILEEHGCEFQKSMESFLSQIDPHIARGHEFYAMQDLIRIEVQGRGCALYTKLSRFVAASSQHMRSCGTCAASASLCPICASGTPVFPFEIDTFYLCGGCGAGFHRACFQRASAECPMCLTLVSSQRCPSVSNVRAR
;
A
#
# COMPACT_ATOMS: atom_id res chain seq x y z
N VAL A 1 21.56 5.06 29.94
CA VAL A 1 20.19 5.56 30.20
C VAL A 1 20.02 5.73 31.71
N CYS A 2 19.41 6.80 32.21
CA CYS A 2 19.18 6.93 33.66
C CYS A 2 18.13 5.91 34.14
N SER A 3 18.13 5.57 35.43
CA SER A 3 17.26 4.52 36.01
C SER A 3 15.76 4.83 35.81
N ALA A 4 15.36 6.10 35.90
CA ALA A 4 13.98 6.52 35.65
C ALA A 4 13.57 6.28 34.20
N ALA A 5 14.42 6.66 33.24
CA ALA A 5 14.15 6.45 31.82
C ALA A 5 14.16 4.96 31.45
N SER A 6 15.01 4.14 32.07
CA SER A 6 14.98 2.68 31.89
C SER A 6 13.64 2.09 32.30
N LYS A 7 13.18 2.36 33.54
CA LYS A 7 11.89 1.88 34.04
C LYS A 7 10.72 2.33 33.19
N TYR A 8 10.77 3.57 32.70
CA TYR A 8 9.74 4.08 31.79
C TYR A 8 9.72 3.29 30.47
N LEU A 9 10.87 3.05 29.85
CA LEU A 9 10.95 2.29 28.60
C LEU A 9 10.45 0.86 28.77
N ASP A 10 10.76 0.22 29.91
CA ASP A 10 10.28 -1.15 30.21
C ASP A 10 8.75 -1.20 30.27
N LEU A 11 8.09 -0.18 30.83
CA LEU A 11 6.62 -0.08 30.87
C LEU A 11 5.99 0.13 29.48
N GLN A 12 6.71 0.77 28.56
CA GLN A 12 6.20 1.14 27.23
C GLN A 12 6.60 0.16 26.12
N VAL A 13 7.37 -0.89 26.43
CA VAL A 13 8.02 -1.76 25.42
C VAL A 13 7.04 -2.41 24.44
N ASN A 14 5.82 -2.72 24.89
CA ASN A 14 4.76 -3.35 24.09
C ASN A 14 3.71 -2.37 23.55
N GLN A 15 3.84 -1.07 23.85
CA GLN A 15 2.90 -0.07 23.38
C GLN A 15 3.25 0.36 21.94
N PRO A 16 2.27 0.45 21.01
CA PRO A 16 2.52 0.80 19.61
C PRO A 16 2.73 2.31 19.43
N LEU A 17 3.82 2.82 19.99
CA LEU A 17 4.12 4.26 20.06
C LEU A 17 5.09 4.74 18.98
N VAL A 18 5.66 3.83 18.18
CA VAL A 18 6.71 4.19 17.21
C VAL A 18 6.12 4.34 15.80
N PRO A 19 5.91 5.58 15.30
CA PRO A 19 5.45 5.81 13.93
C PRO A 19 6.62 5.69 12.94
N ILE A 20 6.79 4.51 12.32
CA ILE A 20 7.96 4.24 11.48
C ILE A 20 8.06 5.18 10.27
N THR A 21 6.93 5.68 9.78
CA THR A 21 6.84 6.61 8.64
C THR A 21 7.39 8.00 8.95
N ARG A 22 7.48 8.38 10.23
CA ARG A 22 8.01 9.69 10.68
C ARG A 22 9.50 9.64 11.04
N ILE A 23 10.09 8.46 11.12
CA ILE A 23 11.50 8.28 11.48
C ILE A 23 12.34 8.40 10.20
N LYS A 24 13.35 9.28 10.22
CA LYS A 24 14.28 9.43 9.08
C LYS A 24 14.99 8.10 8.84
N ARG A 25 14.94 7.61 7.60
CA ARG A 25 15.67 6.39 7.20
C ARG A 25 17.18 6.64 7.26
N THR A 26 17.89 5.83 8.02
CA THR A 26 19.35 5.69 7.96
C THR A 26 19.68 4.42 7.16
N LYS A 27 20.82 4.35 6.47
CA LYS A 27 21.19 3.18 5.67
C LYS A 27 21.83 2.12 6.57
N VAL A 28 21.03 1.40 7.36
CA VAL A 28 21.49 0.27 8.19
C VAL A 28 21.06 -1.04 7.51
N SER A 29 21.90 -2.08 7.54
CA SER A 29 21.62 -3.39 6.90
C SER A 29 20.34 -4.06 7.42
N SER A 30 20.01 -3.85 8.69
CA SER A 30 18.79 -4.37 9.31
C SER A 30 17.50 -3.71 8.86
N GLN A 31 17.62 -2.56 8.18
CA GLN A 31 16.50 -1.87 7.54
C GLN A 31 15.83 -2.73 6.45
N GLY A 32 16.53 -3.71 5.87
CA GLY A 32 16.01 -4.55 4.79
C GLY A 32 14.75 -5.32 5.20
N CYS A 33 14.84 -6.14 6.25
CA CYS A 33 13.71 -6.94 6.72
C CYS A 33 12.57 -6.05 7.25
N MET A 34 12.89 -4.99 8.00
CA MET A 34 11.89 -4.04 8.49
C MET A 34 11.13 -3.38 7.32
N THR A 35 11.84 -2.98 6.27
CA THR A 35 11.23 -2.39 5.06
C THR A 35 10.31 -3.38 4.36
N GLU A 36 10.70 -4.65 4.26
CA GLU A 36 9.86 -5.71 3.69
C GLU A 36 8.60 -5.93 4.53
N ILE A 37 8.72 -6.06 5.86
CA ILE A 37 7.56 -6.19 6.75
C ILE A 37 6.63 -4.98 6.63
N HIS A 38 7.19 -3.77 6.55
CA HIS A 38 6.39 -2.56 6.38
C HIS A 38 5.64 -2.57 5.05
N SER A 39 6.30 -2.95 3.95
CA SER A 39 5.66 -3.12 2.63
C SER A 39 4.55 -4.17 2.68
N LEU A 40 4.78 -5.31 3.34
CA LEU A 40 3.76 -6.35 3.52
C LEU A 40 2.55 -5.85 4.31
N ARG A 41 2.77 -5.09 5.39
CA ARG A 41 1.68 -4.47 6.17
C ARG A 41 0.90 -3.46 5.33
N GLN A 42 1.57 -2.63 4.53
CA GLN A 42 0.91 -1.70 3.60
C GLN A 42 0.04 -2.42 2.57
N LYS A 43 0.57 -3.50 1.96
CA LYS A 43 -0.19 -4.36 1.04
C LYS A 43 -1.41 -4.95 1.74
N LEU A 44 -1.23 -5.53 2.93
CA LEU A 44 -2.31 -6.12 3.72
C LEU A 44 -3.43 -5.13 4.02
N THR A 45 -3.10 -3.90 4.47
CA THR A 45 -4.10 -2.86 4.73
C THR A 45 -4.91 -2.51 3.48
N ARG A 46 -4.26 -2.42 2.31
CA ARG A 46 -4.96 -2.16 1.04
C ARG A 46 -5.81 -3.34 0.58
N MET A 47 -5.30 -4.57 0.71
CA MET A 47 -6.05 -5.78 0.39
C MET A 47 -7.30 -5.90 1.25
N LYS A 48 -7.18 -5.66 2.56
CA LYS A 48 -8.32 -5.62 3.49
C LYS A 48 -9.40 -4.66 3.00
N ARG A 49 -9.03 -3.41 2.69
CA ARG A 49 -9.97 -2.40 2.19
C ARG A 49 -10.68 -2.85 0.90
N ILE A 50 -9.94 -3.42 -0.05
CA ILE A 50 -10.53 -3.90 -1.31
C ILE A 50 -11.53 -5.05 -1.07
N LEU A 51 -11.19 -6.00 -0.17
CA LEU A 51 -12.09 -7.11 0.17
C LEU A 51 -13.40 -6.61 0.79
N GLU A 52 -13.31 -5.61 1.68
CA GLU A 52 -14.46 -4.97 2.34
C GLU A 52 -15.31 -4.18 1.32
N GLU A 53 -14.69 -3.37 0.46
CA GLU A 53 -15.39 -2.53 -0.54
C GLU A 53 -16.13 -3.36 -1.59
N HIS A 54 -15.56 -4.50 -2.01
CA HIS A 54 -16.11 -5.35 -3.06
C HIS A 54 -16.91 -6.55 -2.53
N GLY A 55 -17.01 -6.72 -1.21
CA GLY A 55 -17.80 -7.79 -0.58
C GLY A 55 -17.34 -9.20 -0.96
N CYS A 56 -16.03 -9.47 -0.89
CA CYS A 56 -15.47 -10.77 -1.26
C CYS A 56 -15.49 -11.78 -0.11
N GLU A 57 -15.82 -13.05 -0.39
CA GLU A 57 -15.85 -14.12 0.62
C GLU A 57 -14.50 -14.38 1.31
N PHE A 58 -13.38 -14.07 0.62
CA PHE A 58 -12.03 -14.18 1.19
C PHE A 58 -11.80 -13.22 2.37
N GLN A 59 -12.70 -12.26 2.59
CA GLN A 59 -12.72 -11.44 3.80
C GLN A 59 -12.71 -12.28 5.07
N LYS A 60 -13.39 -13.44 5.11
CA LYS A 60 -13.37 -14.34 6.28
C LYS A 60 -11.97 -14.89 6.56
N SER A 61 -11.23 -15.26 5.50
CA SER A 61 -9.83 -15.69 5.62
C SER A 61 -8.91 -14.55 6.06
N MET A 62 -9.16 -13.33 5.58
CA MET A 62 -8.46 -12.12 6.04
C MET A 62 -8.69 -11.87 7.53
N GLU A 63 -9.93 -11.89 8.00
CA GLU A 63 -10.28 -11.70 9.42
C GLU A 63 -9.67 -12.79 10.31
N SER A 64 -9.73 -14.05 9.86
CA SER A 64 -9.11 -15.18 10.55
C SER A 64 -7.59 -15.04 10.64
N PHE A 65 -6.92 -14.47 9.63
CA PHE A 65 -5.49 -14.20 9.70
C PHE A 65 -5.17 -13.03 10.64
N LEU A 66 -5.95 -11.95 10.57
CA LEU A 66 -5.76 -10.75 11.39
C LEU A 66 -5.94 -11.03 12.89
N SER A 67 -6.75 -12.03 13.27
CA SER A 67 -6.89 -12.44 14.68
C SER A 67 -5.69 -13.24 15.22
N GLN A 68 -4.80 -13.73 14.36
CA GLN A 68 -3.62 -14.53 14.72
C GLN A 68 -2.33 -13.69 14.87
N ILE A 69 -2.42 -12.37 14.71
CA ILE A 69 -1.32 -11.42 14.83
C ILE A 69 -1.68 -10.32 15.84
N ASP A 70 -0.68 -9.57 16.30
CA ASP A 70 -0.89 -8.55 17.31
C ASP A 70 -1.87 -7.45 16.83
N PRO A 71 -2.82 -6.98 17.67
CA PRO A 71 -3.90 -6.10 17.24
C PRO A 71 -3.44 -4.79 16.58
N HIS A 72 -2.34 -4.20 17.04
CA HIS A 72 -1.79 -2.97 16.44
C HIS A 72 -1.15 -3.22 15.07
N ILE A 73 -0.64 -4.44 14.83
CA ILE A 73 -0.14 -4.86 13.52
C ILE A 73 -1.30 -5.12 12.56
N ALA A 74 -2.40 -5.73 13.04
CA ALA A 74 -3.60 -5.98 12.27
C ALA A 74 -4.35 -4.70 11.87
N ARG A 75 -4.31 -3.67 12.72
CA ARG A 75 -5.06 -2.42 12.51
C ARG A 75 -4.50 -1.54 11.38
N GLY A 76 -3.20 -1.60 11.11
CA GLY A 76 -2.57 -0.74 10.09
C GLY A 76 -1.07 -0.96 9.98
N HIS A 77 -0.38 -0.05 9.31
CA HIS A 77 1.06 -0.17 9.03
C HIS A 77 1.93 0.92 9.68
N GLU A 78 1.33 1.95 10.29
CA GLU A 78 2.08 3.13 10.76
C GLU A 78 2.87 2.90 12.03
N PHE A 79 2.29 2.19 13.00
CA PHE A 79 2.82 2.07 14.35
C PHE A 79 3.43 0.69 14.62
N TYR A 80 4.51 0.69 15.41
CA TYR A 80 5.18 -0.49 15.93
C TYR A 80 5.42 -0.32 17.44
N ALA A 81 5.39 -1.42 18.18
CA ALA A 81 5.93 -1.45 19.53
C ALA A 81 7.45 -1.61 19.48
N MET A 82 8.15 -1.17 20.53
CA MET A 82 9.60 -1.37 20.62
C MET A 82 9.95 -2.87 20.58
N GLN A 83 9.15 -3.71 21.23
CA GLN A 83 9.33 -5.15 21.22
C GLN A 83 9.25 -5.76 19.81
N ASP A 84 8.40 -5.23 18.93
CA ASP A 84 8.31 -5.69 17.54
C ASP A 84 9.59 -5.38 16.79
N LEU A 85 10.09 -4.15 16.92
CA LEU A 85 11.29 -3.69 16.24
C LEU A 85 12.51 -4.50 16.68
N ILE A 86 12.65 -4.74 18.00
CA ILE A 86 13.70 -5.60 18.55
C ILE A 86 13.57 -7.03 18.01
N ARG A 87 12.35 -7.58 17.97
CA ARG A 87 12.12 -8.95 17.47
C ARG A 87 12.49 -9.07 15.99
N ILE A 88 12.11 -8.09 15.18
CA ILE A 88 12.42 -8.03 13.74
C ILE A 88 13.93 -7.91 13.52
N GLU A 89 14.60 -7.05 14.29
CA GLU A 89 16.05 -6.87 14.23
C GLU A 89 16.80 -8.17 14.53
N VAL A 90 16.46 -8.81 15.65
CA VAL A 90 17.18 -10.01 16.12
C VAL A 90 16.90 -11.23 15.25
N GLN A 91 15.65 -11.41 14.79
CA GLN A 91 15.24 -12.63 14.07
C GLN A 91 15.30 -12.49 12.55
N GLY A 92 15.35 -11.26 12.03
CA GLY A 92 15.30 -10.98 10.59
C GLY A 92 14.14 -11.69 9.88
N ARG A 93 14.42 -12.32 8.73
CA ARG A 93 13.42 -13.09 7.96
C ARG A 93 13.00 -14.40 8.65
N GLY A 94 13.67 -14.81 9.72
CA GLY A 94 13.22 -15.89 10.60
C GLY A 94 12.08 -15.48 11.54
N CYS A 95 11.77 -14.19 11.63
CA CYS A 95 10.69 -13.69 12.47
C CYS A 95 9.34 -14.32 12.06
N ALA A 96 8.60 -14.85 13.03
CA ALA A 96 7.29 -15.44 12.80
C ALA A 96 6.32 -14.47 12.11
N LEU A 97 6.40 -13.17 12.44
CA LEU A 97 5.59 -12.13 11.81
C LEU A 97 5.90 -12.01 10.31
N TYR A 98 7.18 -11.99 9.92
CA TYR A 98 7.60 -11.94 8.52
C TYR A 98 7.04 -13.12 7.73
N THR A 99 7.22 -14.34 8.24
CA THR A 99 6.79 -15.57 7.58
C THR A 99 5.27 -15.64 7.41
N LYS A 100 4.52 -15.30 8.47
CA LYS A 100 3.05 -15.23 8.44
C LYS A 100 2.56 -14.21 7.41
N LEU A 101 3.07 -12.97 7.47
CA LEU A 101 2.69 -11.90 6.54
C LEU A 101 3.04 -12.24 5.09
N SER A 102 4.27 -12.69 4.83
CA SER A 102 4.72 -12.98 3.47
C SER A 102 3.86 -14.05 2.80
N ARG A 103 3.60 -15.16 3.53
CA ARG A 103 2.75 -16.24 3.03
C ARG A 103 1.32 -15.78 2.78
N PHE A 104 0.73 -15.07 3.74
CA PHE A 104 -0.66 -14.66 3.65
C PHE A 104 -0.89 -13.60 2.57
N VAL A 105 0.00 -12.61 2.46
CA VAL A 105 -0.04 -11.59 1.40
C VAL A 105 0.14 -12.23 0.03
N ALA A 106 1.04 -13.21 -0.13
CA ALA A 106 1.18 -13.94 -1.39
C ALA A 106 -0.12 -14.69 -1.78
N ALA A 107 -0.73 -15.42 -0.84
CA ALA A 107 -1.99 -16.13 -1.08
C ALA A 107 -3.14 -15.17 -1.42
N SER A 108 -3.25 -14.07 -0.67
CA SER A 108 -4.25 -13.01 -0.92
C SER A 108 -4.04 -12.36 -2.27
N SER A 109 -2.79 -12.09 -2.64
CA SER A 109 -2.43 -11.52 -3.94
C SER A 109 -2.82 -12.45 -5.08
N GLN A 110 -2.60 -13.76 -4.94
CA GLN A 110 -3.05 -14.74 -5.92
C GLN A 110 -4.57 -14.76 -6.03
N HIS A 111 -5.27 -14.82 -4.89
CA HIS A 111 -6.73 -14.80 -4.85
C HIS A 111 -7.30 -13.56 -5.55
N MET A 112 -6.78 -12.37 -5.26
CA MET A 112 -7.29 -11.12 -5.84
C MET A 112 -7.11 -11.04 -7.36
N ARG A 113 -6.11 -11.74 -7.92
CA ARG A 113 -5.92 -11.85 -9.37
C ARG A 113 -6.86 -12.86 -10.03
N SER A 114 -7.27 -13.91 -9.33
CA SER A 114 -8.14 -14.96 -9.86
C SER A 114 -9.63 -14.77 -9.53
N CYS A 115 -9.95 -13.94 -8.55
CA CYS A 115 -11.31 -13.72 -8.07
C CYS A 115 -12.02 -12.63 -8.88
N GLY A 116 -13.17 -12.96 -9.48
CA GLY A 116 -13.93 -12.02 -10.31
C GLY A 116 -14.39 -10.75 -9.57
N THR A 117 -14.78 -10.85 -8.29
CA THR A 117 -15.14 -9.68 -7.48
C THR A 117 -13.94 -8.79 -7.17
N CYS A 118 -12.80 -9.37 -6.81
CA CYS A 118 -11.58 -8.59 -6.55
C CYS A 118 -10.99 -8.00 -7.85
N ALA A 119 -11.12 -8.68 -8.99
CA ALA A 119 -10.61 -8.22 -10.27
C ALA A 119 -11.25 -6.90 -10.71
N ALA A 120 -12.47 -6.60 -10.26
CA ALA A 120 -13.12 -5.31 -10.50
C ALA A 120 -12.39 -4.12 -9.87
N SER A 121 -11.54 -4.34 -8.85
CA SER A 121 -10.70 -3.30 -8.26
C SER A 121 -9.46 -2.97 -9.11
N ALA A 122 -9.11 -3.83 -10.06
CA ALA A 122 -7.94 -3.64 -10.91
C ALA A 122 -8.21 -2.56 -11.96
N SER A 123 -7.17 -1.83 -12.34
CA SER A 123 -7.23 -0.82 -13.40
C SER A 123 -6.33 -1.22 -14.55
N LEU A 124 -6.76 -0.95 -15.79
CA LEU A 124 -5.87 -1.01 -16.95
C LEU A 124 -5.10 0.30 -17.04
N CYS A 125 -3.79 0.23 -17.23
CA CYS A 125 -2.97 1.43 -17.37
C CYS A 125 -3.18 2.07 -18.75
N PRO A 126 -3.71 3.30 -18.86
CA PRO A 126 -3.99 3.93 -20.16
C PRO A 126 -2.75 4.32 -20.97
N ILE A 127 -1.57 4.32 -20.35
CA ILE A 127 -0.32 4.75 -20.98
C ILE A 127 0.34 3.61 -21.77
N CYS A 128 0.23 2.37 -21.30
CA CYS A 128 0.89 1.23 -21.92
C CYS A 128 -0.11 0.28 -22.57
N ALA A 129 0.26 -0.26 -23.72
CA ALA A 129 -0.52 -1.28 -24.42
C ALA A 129 -0.29 -2.71 -23.90
N SER A 130 0.25 -2.88 -22.68
CA SER A 130 0.59 -4.23 -22.16
C SER A 130 -0.64 -5.10 -21.88
N GLY A 131 -1.82 -4.49 -21.71
CA GLY A 131 -3.05 -5.19 -21.32
C GLY A 131 -2.98 -5.81 -19.91
N THR A 132 -1.89 -5.61 -19.18
CA THR A 132 -1.71 -6.16 -17.84
C THR A 132 -2.43 -5.28 -16.82
N PRO A 133 -3.41 -5.83 -16.07
CA PRO A 133 -4.09 -5.07 -15.04
C PRO A 133 -3.16 -4.76 -13.87
N VAL A 134 -3.27 -3.54 -13.34
CA VAL A 134 -2.59 -3.12 -12.11
C VAL A 134 -3.56 -3.10 -10.95
N PHE A 135 -3.12 -3.60 -9.81
CA PHE A 135 -3.97 -3.70 -8.63
C PHE A 135 -3.62 -2.62 -7.60
N PRO A 136 -4.61 -1.98 -6.95
CA PRO A 136 -4.36 -0.92 -5.98
C PRO A 136 -3.55 -1.37 -4.76
N PHE A 137 -3.57 -2.67 -4.42
CA PHE A 137 -2.75 -3.21 -3.34
C PHE A 137 -1.25 -3.26 -3.66
N GLU A 138 -0.85 -3.19 -4.93
CA GLU A 138 0.56 -3.24 -5.33
C GLU A 138 1.25 -1.88 -5.16
N ILE A 139 1.66 -1.60 -3.92
CA ILE A 139 2.15 -0.27 -3.51
C ILE A 139 3.36 0.25 -4.32
N ASP A 140 4.18 -0.67 -4.85
CA ASP A 140 5.44 -0.35 -5.53
C ASP A 140 5.22 -0.07 -7.02
N THR A 141 4.19 -0.68 -7.63
CA THR A 141 3.93 -0.64 -9.07
C THR A 141 2.69 0.17 -9.43
N PHE A 142 1.77 0.42 -8.49
CA PHE A 142 0.52 1.13 -8.74
C PHE A 142 0.60 2.62 -8.38
N TYR A 143 -0.01 3.45 -9.21
CA TYR A 143 -0.26 4.86 -8.97
C TYR A 143 -1.72 5.20 -9.29
N LEU A 144 -2.40 5.89 -8.38
CA LEU A 144 -3.75 6.40 -8.58
C LEU A 144 -3.68 7.92 -8.79
N CYS A 145 -4.25 8.42 -9.90
CA CYS A 145 -4.36 9.85 -10.10
C CYS A 145 -5.43 10.44 -9.16
N GLY A 146 -5.06 11.43 -8.36
CA GLY A 146 -6.00 12.11 -7.44
C GLY A 146 -7.03 13.01 -8.14
N GLY A 147 -6.83 13.35 -9.42
CA GLY A 147 -7.77 14.18 -10.18
C GLY A 147 -8.88 13.36 -10.84
N CYS A 148 -8.52 12.36 -11.63
CA CYS A 148 -9.49 11.57 -12.41
C CYS A 148 -9.73 10.14 -11.87
N GLY A 149 -9.03 9.72 -10.82
CA GLY A 149 -9.16 8.37 -10.26
C GLY A 149 -8.61 7.25 -11.15
N ALA A 150 -7.93 7.55 -12.26
CA ALA A 150 -7.36 6.53 -13.13
C ALA A 150 -6.14 5.86 -12.48
N GLY A 151 -6.06 4.53 -12.60
CA GLY A 151 -4.94 3.72 -12.16
C GLY A 151 -3.87 3.57 -13.24
N PHE A 152 -2.61 3.67 -12.85
CA PHE A 152 -1.44 3.59 -13.73
C PHE A 152 -0.38 2.68 -13.13
N HIS A 153 0.47 2.11 -13.99
CA HIS A 153 1.78 1.68 -13.54
C HIS A 153 2.58 2.91 -13.10
N ARG A 154 3.17 2.89 -11.91
CA ARG A 154 4.02 3.95 -11.37
C ARG A 154 5.17 4.30 -12.31
N ALA A 155 5.80 3.29 -12.92
CA ALA A 155 6.83 3.50 -13.95
C ALA A 155 6.27 4.18 -15.21
N CYS A 156 5.05 3.83 -15.65
CA CYS A 156 4.43 4.50 -16.80
C CYS A 156 4.09 5.96 -16.50
N PHE A 157 3.54 6.22 -15.31
CA PHE A 157 3.23 7.58 -14.87
C PHE A 157 4.49 8.46 -14.78
N GLN A 158 5.59 7.92 -14.23
CA GLN A 158 6.87 8.62 -14.19
C GLN A 158 7.45 8.91 -15.58
N ARG A 159 7.33 7.98 -16.53
CA ARG A 159 7.75 8.22 -17.93
C ARG A 159 6.91 9.29 -18.63
N ALA A 160 5.66 9.46 -18.24
CA ALA A 160 4.78 10.52 -18.71
C ALA A 160 4.97 11.84 -17.93
N SER A 161 6.22 12.17 -17.57
CA SER A 161 6.59 13.38 -16.82
C SER A 161 5.88 13.58 -15.48
N ALA A 162 5.32 12.50 -14.89
CA ALA A 162 4.47 12.57 -13.70
C ALA A 162 3.21 13.46 -13.87
N GLU A 163 2.75 13.61 -15.11
CA GLU A 163 1.51 14.31 -15.45
C GLU A 163 0.44 13.29 -15.90
N CYS A 164 -0.81 13.52 -15.49
CA CYS A 164 -1.90 12.63 -15.86
C CYS A 164 -2.41 12.97 -17.27
N PRO A 165 -2.24 12.10 -18.28
CA PRO A 165 -2.69 12.38 -19.64
C PRO A 165 -4.22 12.55 -19.72
N MET A 166 -4.96 11.83 -18.87
CA MET A 166 -6.42 11.93 -18.79
C MET A 166 -6.88 13.28 -18.22
N CYS A 167 -6.17 13.83 -17.24
CA CYS A 167 -6.52 15.15 -16.71
C CYS A 167 -6.15 16.26 -17.70
N LEU A 168 -5.02 16.14 -18.40
CA LEU A 168 -4.62 17.11 -19.42
C LEU A 168 -5.64 17.19 -20.55
N THR A 169 -6.13 16.04 -21.03
CA THR A 169 -7.15 16.02 -22.10
C THR A 169 -8.48 16.62 -21.64
N LEU A 170 -8.93 16.33 -20.41
CA LEU A 170 -10.13 16.93 -19.84
C LEU A 170 -10.03 18.46 -19.72
N VAL A 171 -8.86 18.98 -19.32
CA VAL A 171 -8.62 20.44 -19.24
C VAL A 171 -8.60 21.08 -20.64
N SER A 172 -8.07 20.40 -21.67
CA SER A 172 -8.14 20.90 -23.05
C SER A 172 -9.56 20.87 -23.63
N SER A 173 -10.39 19.88 -23.30
CA SER A 173 -11.78 19.81 -23.76
C SER A 173 -12.70 20.83 -23.10
N GLN A 174 -12.33 21.36 -21.93
CA GLN A 174 -13.02 22.51 -21.31
C GLN A 174 -12.62 23.86 -21.93
N ARG A 175 -11.56 23.89 -22.75
CA ARG A 175 -11.19 25.03 -23.61
C ARG A 175 -11.69 24.80 -25.03
N CYS A 176 -12.97 24.50 -25.22
CA CYS A 176 -13.56 24.71 -26.54
C CYS A 176 -13.32 26.18 -26.92
N PRO A 177 -12.66 26.49 -28.05
CA PRO A 177 -12.73 27.84 -28.60
C PRO A 177 -14.21 28.11 -28.84
N SER A 178 -14.77 29.12 -28.19
CA SER A 178 -16.14 29.57 -28.46
C SER A 178 -16.28 29.79 -29.96
N VAL A 179 -17.13 29.00 -30.60
CA VAL A 179 -17.47 29.11 -32.02
C VAL A 179 -18.35 30.35 -32.19
N SER A 180 -17.80 31.53 -31.92
CA SER A 180 -18.52 32.82 -31.94
C SER A 180 -17.98 33.79 -32.98
N ASN A 181 -16.98 33.42 -33.79
CA ASN A 181 -16.33 34.35 -34.73
C ASN A 181 -16.07 33.77 -36.13
N VAL A 182 -16.99 32.93 -36.64
CA VAL A 182 -17.05 32.73 -38.10
C VAL A 182 -17.99 33.79 -38.66
N ARG A 183 -17.43 34.91 -39.13
CA ARG A 183 -18.16 35.85 -39.99
C ARG A 183 -18.49 35.11 -41.28
N ALA A 184 -19.78 34.95 -41.56
CA ALA A 184 -20.26 34.53 -42.88
C ALA A 184 -19.81 35.57 -43.93
N ARG A 185 -19.28 35.07 -45.05
CA ARG A 185 -19.05 35.86 -46.27
C ARG A 185 -20.35 35.93 -47.07
#